data_AF-A0A1I2C4E1-F1
#
_entry.id   AF-A0A1I2C4E1-F1
#
_cell.length_a   1.000
_cell.length_b   1.000
_cell.length_c   1.000
_cell.angle_alpha   90.00
_cell.angle_beta   90.00
_cell.angle_gamma   90.00
#
_symmetry.space_group_name_H-M   'P 1'
#
loop_
_entity.id
_entity.type
_entity.pdbx_description
1 polymer ?
#
loop_
_entity_poly.entity_id
_entity_poly.type
_entity_poly.pdbx_seq_one_letter_code
_entity_poly.pdbx_strand_id
1 'polypeptide(L)' 'MVSKIFLLVLLSVILLGVIFILFAVRILLKKNGKFPHTHIGGNKEMARRGIYCASTVDKMEQKDRRHLLKEIR' A
#
# COMPACT_ATOMS: atom_id res chain seq x y z
N MET A 1 42.71 -11.16 16.31
CA MET A 1 41.75 -11.55 15.26
C MET A 1 40.31 -11.14 15.62
N VAL A 2 39.81 -11.53 16.80
CA VAL A 2 38.44 -11.25 17.28
C VAL A 2 38.10 -9.75 17.37
N SER A 3 39.02 -8.91 17.83
CA SER A 3 38.79 -7.46 18.00
C SER A 3 38.49 -6.72 16.68
N LYS A 4 39.09 -7.16 15.56
CA LYS A 4 38.82 -6.61 14.23
C LYS A 4 37.46 -7.06 13.67
N ILE A 5 37.08 -8.33 13.91
CA ILE A 5 35.75 -8.84 13.55
C ILE A 5 34.66 -8.06 14.28
N PHE A 6 34.86 -7.78 15.58
CA PHE A 6 33.87 -7.05 16.37
C PHE A 6 33.63 -5.63 15.85
N LEU A 7 34.71 -4.92 15.46
CA LEU A 7 34.61 -3.60 14.84
C LEU A 7 33.80 -3.64 13.52
N LEU A 8 34.05 -4.65 12.68
CA LEU A 8 33.33 -4.81 11.40
C LEU A 8 31.84 -5.09 11.60
N VAL A 9 31.49 -5.93 12.57
CA VAL A 9 30.09 -6.23 12.93
C VAL A 9 29.41 -4.99 13.49
N LEU A 10 30.08 -4.23 14.36
CA LEU A 10 29.51 -3.00 14.91
C LEU A 10 29.28 -1.96 13.81
N LEU A 11 30.24 -1.79 12.89
CA LEU A 11 30.13 -0.89 11.74
C LEU A 11 28.97 -1.29 10.82
N SER A 12 28.80 -2.58 10.53
CA SER A 12 27.74 -3.06 9.63
C SER A 12 26.35 -2.88 10.25
N VAL A 13 26.19 -3.10 11.56
CA VAL A 13 24.93 -2.88 12.27
C VAL A 13 24.55 -1.40 12.27
N ILE A 14 25.52 -0.50 12.52
CA ILE A 14 25.29 0.95 12.46
C ILE A 14 24.85 1.36 11.04
N LEU A 15 25.53 0.84 10.01
CA LEU A 15 25.19 1.15 8.62
C LEU A 15 23.78 0.66 8.26
N LEU A 16 23.41 -0.57 8.65
CA LEU A 16 22.06 -1.10 8.45
C LEU A 16 21.02 -0.22 9.16
N GLY A 17 21.29 0.18 10.40
CA GLY A 17 20.40 1.06 11.16
C GLY A 17 20.10 2.37 10.44
N VAL A 18 21.12 3.01 9.87
CA VAL A 18 20.95 4.24 9.07
C VAL A 18 20.10 3.97 7.83
N ILE A 19 20.31 2.85 7.13
CA ILE A 19 19.52 2.49 5.94
C ILE A 19 18.03 2.30 6.31
N PHE A 20 17.73 1.60 7.39
CA PHE A 20 16.34 1.40 7.84
C PHE A 20 15.67 2.70 8.24
N ILE A 21 16.39 3.60 8.93
CA ILE A 21 15.88 4.93 9.27
C ILE A 21 15.55 5.70 7.99
N LEU A 22 16.47 5.72 7.01
CA LEU A 22 16.28 6.39 5.72
C LEU A 22 15.08 5.82 4.95
N PHE A 23 14.92 4.50 4.94
CA PHE A 23 13.79 3.84 4.29
C PHE A 23 12.44 4.22 4.93
N ALA A 24 12.44 4.41 6.25
CA ALA A 24 11.26 4.80 7.01
C ALA A 24 11.02 6.33 7.08
N VAL A 25 11.88 7.17 6.52
CA VAL A 25 11.81 8.65 6.63
C VAL A 25 10.42 9.19 6.30
N ARG A 26 9.77 8.70 5.24
CA ARG A 26 8.44 9.19 4.83
C ARG A 26 7.33 8.82 5.82
N ILE A 27 7.49 7.72 6.55
CA ILE A 27 6.55 7.23 7.55
C ILE A 27 6.80 7.96 8.88
N LEU A 28 8.07 8.14 9.27
CA LEU A 28 8.47 8.80 10.51
C LEU A 28 8.26 10.32 10.48
N LEU A 29 8.50 11.00 9.35
CA LEU A 29 8.39 12.46 9.25
C LEU A 29 6.98 12.96 8.93
N LYS A 30 6.11 12.15 8.33
CA LYS A 30 4.71 12.57 8.12
C LYS A 30 3.92 12.38 9.41
N LYS A 31 3.26 13.45 9.89
CA LYS A 31 2.36 13.44 11.08
C LYS A 31 1.25 12.36 11.02
N ASN A 32 0.91 11.86 9.82
CA ASN A 32 -0.01 10.75 9.59
C ASN A 32 0.59 9.71 8.63
N GLY A 33 1.87 9.38 8.78
CA GLY A 33 2.55 8.35 7.99
C GLY A 33 1.91 6.99 8.19
N LYS A 34 0.99 6.63 7.30
CA LYS A 34 0.39 5.30 7.24
C LYS A 34 0.85 4.63 5.96
N PHE A 35 1.06 3.33 6.00
CA PHE A 35 1.16 2.56 4.78
C PHE A 35 -0.12 2.76 3.95
N PRO A 36 -0.01 2.97 2.63
CA PRO A 36 -1.20 3.10 1.79
C PRO A 36 -2.06 1.85 1.93
N HIS A 37 -3.38 2.01 1.89
CA HIS A 37 -4.28 0.86 1.85
C HIS A 37 -4.05 0.08 0.54
N THR A 38 -3.36 -1.06 0.64
CA THR A 38 -3.07 -1.93 -0.51
C THR A 38 -4.27 -2.80 -0.90
N HIS A 39 -5.29 -2.88 -0.03
CA HIS A 39 -6.52 -3.58 -0.33
C HIS A 39 -7.40 -2.77 -1.28
N ILE A 40 -7.59 -3.30 -2.49
CA ILE A 40 -8.33 -2.66 -3.60
C ILE A 40 -9.72 -2.18 -3.16
N GLY A 41 -10.47 -3.03 -2.45
CA GLY A 41 -11.85 -2.72 -2.04
C GLY A 41 -11.98 -1.62 -0.99
N GLY A 42 -10.91 -1.29 -0.25
CA GLY A 42 -10.92 -0.25 0.79
C GLY A 42 -10.19 1.03 0.39
N ASN A 43 -9.52 1.04 -0.77
CA ASN A 43 -8.68 2.15 -1.17
C ASN A 43 -9.48 3.19 -1.95
N LYS A 44 -9.74 4.34 -1.32
CA LYS A 44 -10.46 5.47 -1.93
C LYS A 44 -9.77 5.99 -3.19
N GLU A 45 -8.44 5.95 -3.24
CA GLU A 45 -7.68 6.42 -4.41
C GLU A 45 -7.83 5.47 -5.61
N MET A 46 -7.98 4.17 -5.37
CA MET A 46 -8.26 3.18 -6.42
C MET A 46 -9.71 3.29 -6.91
N ALA A 47 -10.66 3.48 -5.98
CA ALA A 47 -12.06 3.74 -6.32
C ALA A 47 -12.23 5.02 -7.15
N ARG A 48 -11.49 6.10 -6.84
CA ARG A 48 -11.47 7.33 -7.66
C ARG A 48 -10.97 7.09 -9.09
N ARG A 49 -10.12 6.08 -9.29
CA ARG A 49 -9.62 5.67 -10.62
C ARG A 49 -10.52 4.64 -11.31
N GLY A 50 -11.67 4.30 -10.72
CA GLY A 50 -12.58 3.29 -11.26
C GLY A 50 -12.14 1.84 -11.08
N ILE A 51 -11.13 1.59 -10.23
CA ILE A 51 -10.60 0.25 -9.99
C ILE A 51 -11.28 -0.34 -8.75
N TYR A 52 -11.96 -1.48 -8.93
CA TYR A 52 -12.66 -2.20 -7.87
C TYR A 52 -12.31 -3.69 -7.90
N CYS A 53 -12.66 -4.43 -6.85
CA CYS A 53 -12.51 -5.89 -6.88
C CYS A 53 -13.52 -6.52 -7.86
N ALA A 54 -13.17 -7.67 -8.43
CA ALA A 54 -14.00 -8.38 -9.42
C ALA A 54 -15.46 -8.50 -8.99
N SER A 55 -15.72 -8.92 -7.74
CA SER A 55 -17.08 -9.08 -7.23
C SER A 55 -17.88 -7.78 -7.12
N THR A 56 -17.21 -6.63 -6.96
CA THR A 56 -17.91 -5.35 -6.96
C THR A 56 -18.20 -4.95 -8.41
N VAL A 57 -17.25 -5.14 -9.33
CA VAL A 57 -17.46 -4.89 -10.77
C VAL A 57 -18.64 -5.71 -11.29
N ASP A 58 -18.68 -7.02 -10.99
CA ASP A 58 -19.79 -7.90 -11.38
C ASP A 58 -21.14 -7.37 -10.90
N LYS A 59 -21.22 -6.89 -9.64
CA LYS A 59 -22.46 -6.32 -9.08
C LYS A 59 -22.84 -5.00 -9.74
N MET A 60 -21.86 -4.17 -10.09
CA MET A 60 -22.06 -2.91 -10.80
C MET A 60 -22.66 -3.18 -12.18
N GLU A 61 -22.07 -4.09 -12.95
CA GLU A 61 -22.55 -4.48 -14.27
C GLU A 61 -23.96 -5.11 -14.21
N GLN A 62 -24.21 -5.98 -13.22
CA GLN A 62 -25.55 -6.54 -13.02
C GLN A 62 -26.60 -5.46 -12.71
N LYS A 63 -26.24 -4.45 -11.91
CA LYS A 63 -27.14 -3.34 -11.60
C LYS A 63 -27.40 -2.48 -12.83
N ASP A 64 -26.36 -2.22 -13.61
CA ASP A 64 -26.45 -1.46 -14.86
C ASP A 64 -27.36 -2.17 -15.87
N ARG A 65 -27.16 -3.48 -16.10
CA ARG A 65 -28.06 -4.29 -16.94
C ARG A 65 -29.53 -4.21 -16.48
N ARG A 66 -29.79 -4.29 -15.17
CA ARG A 66 -31.16 -4.16 -14.64
C ARG A 66 -31.76 -2.77 -14.88
N HIS A 67 -30.95 -1.71 -14.86
CA HIS A 67 -31.41 -0.36 -15.14
C HIS A 67 -31.80 -0.22 -16.61
N LEU A 68 -30.93 -0.68 -17.52
CA LEU A 68 -31.19 -0.68 -18.96
C LEU A 68 -32.48 -1.45 -19.31
N LEU A 69 -32.70 -2.61 -18.69
CA LEU A 69 -33.93 -3.39 -18.91
C LEU A 69 -35.21 -2.72 -18.40
N LYS A 70 -35.11 -1.83 -17.41
CA LYS A 70 -36.26 -1.03 -16.93
C LYS A 70 -36.55 0.14 -17.85
N GLU A 71 -35.53 0.76 -18.42
CA GLU A 71 -35.68 1.86 -19.37
C GLU A 71 -36.37 1.43 -20.68
N ILE A 72 -36.12 0.18 -21.11
CA ILE A 72 -36.69 -0.39 -22.34
C ILE A 72 -38.17 -0.81 -22.18
N ARG A 73 -38.65 -0.95 -20.94
CA ARG A 73 -40.02 -1.39 -20.62
C ARG A 73 -40.95 -0.20 -20.40
#